data_AF-A0A3G6J6K5-F1
#
_entry.id   AF-A0A3G6J6K5-F1
#
_cell.length_a   1.000
_cell.length_b   1.000
_cell.length_c   1.000
_cell.angle_alpha   90.00
_cell.angle_beta   90.00
_cell.angle_gamma   90.00
#
_symmetry.space_group_name_H-M   'P 1'
#
loop_
_entity.id
_entity.type
_entity.pdbx_description
1 polymer ?
#
loop_
_entity_poly.entity_id
_entity_poly.type
_entity_poly.pdbx_seq_one_letter_code
_entity_poly.pdbx_strand_id
1 'polypeptide(L)'
;MKSHVLQSSAFAAMSALHFLKPEPFDAIIPPFMPGDRRTWTYASGVAEGVVAALIANPETRKLGGRSAVALLLAVWPANFEMARQALQGDGKKRQIISVLRLPLQLPLMMAAAKLGK
;
A
#
# COMPACT_ATOMS: atom_id res chain seq x y z
N MET A 1 -16.01 -9.88 11.00
CA MET A 1 -16.09 -8.98 9.83
C MET A 1 -15.63 -9.76 8.59
N LYS A 2 -16.32 -9.67 7.44
CA LYS A 2 -15.92 -10.42 6.23
C LYS A 2 -14.58 -9.86 5.69
N SER A 3 -13.67 -10.72 5.26
CA SER A 3 -12.31 -10.34 4.81
C SER A 3 -12.28 -9.26 3.72
N HIS A 4 -13.22 -9.30 2.77
CA HIS A 4 -13.31 -8.29 1.70
C HIS A 4 -13.76 -6.90 2.20
N VAL A 5 -14.59 -6.83 3.24
CA VAL A 5 -14.99 -5.55 3.85
C VAL A 5 -13.78 -4.90 4.51
N LEU A 6 -13.00 -5.68 5.27
CA LEU A 6 -11.78 -5.18 5.88
C LEU A 6 -10.77 -4.67 4.83
N GLN A 7 -10.55 -5.44 3.75
CA GLN A 7 -9.61 -5.07 2.70
C GLN A 7 -10.07 -3.84 1.91
N SER A 8 -11.32 -3.80 1.47
CA SER A 8 -11.86 -2.63 0.75
C SER A 8 -11.81 -1.36 1.60
N SER A 9 -12.22 -1.43 2.87
CA SER A 9 -12.14 -0.29 3.78
C SER A 9 -10.70 0.17 4.03
N ALA A 10 -9.74 -0.78 4.16
CA ALA A 10 -8.34 -0.44 4.35
C ALA A 10 -7.76 0.29 3.12
N PHE A 11 -8.01 -0.21 1.91
CA PHE A 11 -7.58 0.46 0.67
C PHE A 11 -8.25 1.82 0.49
N ALA A 12 -9.54 1.96 0.80
CA ALA A 12 -10.25 3.24 0.73
C ALA A 12 -9.67 4.27 1.71
N ALA A 13 -9.37 3.84 2.95
CA ALA A 13 -8.76 4.72 3.95
C ALA A 13 -7.34 5.15 3.55
N MET A 14 -6.53 4.23 3.02
CA MET A 14 -5.20 4.56 2.51
C MET A 14 -5.26 5.48 1.31
N SER A 15 -6.17 5.24 0.37
CA SER A 15 -6.42 6.12 -0.76
C SER A 15 -6.72 7.55 -0.29
N ALA A 16 -7.65 7.73 0.66
CA ALA A 16 -7.94 9.03 1.25
C ALA A 16 -6.71 9.68 1.91
N LEU A 17 -5.89 8.92 2.63
CA LEU A 17 -4.68 9.43 3.28
C LEU A 17 -3.64 9.96 2.26
N HIS A 18 -3.50 9.34 1.09
CA HIS A 18 -2.60 9.85 0.04
C HIS A 18 -2.99 11.25 -0.44
N PHE A 19 -4.29 11.59 -0.43
CA PHE A 19 -4.76 12.93 -0.82
C PHE A 19 -4.77 13.92 0.34
N LEU A 20 -5.15 13.47 1.54
CA LEU A 20 -5.30 14.32 2.72
C LEU A 20 -3.96 14.66 3.40
N LYS A 21 -3.00 13.73 3.38
CA LYS A 21 -1.67 13.87 4.00
C LYS A 21 -0.61 13.17 3.13
N PRO A 22 -0.27 13.72 1.97
CA PRO A 22 0.68 13.11 1.03
C PRO A 22 2.13 13.09 1.52
N GLU A 23 2.54 14.01 2.39
CA GLU A 23 3.94 14.26 2.74
C GLU A 23 4.68 13.01 3.28
N PRO A 24 4.08 12.18 4.16
CA PRO A 24 4.72 10.95 4.62
C PRO A 24 4.93 9.92 3.50
N PHE A 25 4.08 9.92 2.48
CA PHE A 25 4.18 9.02 1.32
C PHE A 25 5.23 9.52 0.34
N ASP A 26 5.27 10.83 0.08
CA ASP A 26 6.30 11.47 -0.75
C ASP A 26 7.71 11.19 -0.20
N ALA A 27 7.87 11.19 1.12
CA ALA A 27 9.15 10.98 1.78
C ALA A 27 9.73 9.58 1.55
N ILE A 28 8.88 8.58 1.27
CA ILE A 28 9.29 7.18 1.09
C ILE A 28 9.34 6.75 -0.37
N ILE A 29 9.03 7.64 -1.32
CA ILE A 29 9.21 7.35 -2.75
C ILE A 29 10.71 7.15 -3.02
N PRO A 30 11.12 6.00 -3.60
CA PRO A 30 12.52 5.73 -3.87
C PRO A 30 13.16 6.79 -4.77
N PRO A 31 14.42 7.18 -4.54
CA PRO A 31 15.08 8.27 -5.26
C PRO A 31 15.32 7.98 -6.75
N PHE A 32 15.23 6.71 -7.17
CA PHE A 32 15.36 6.32 -8.58
C PHE A 32 14.07 6.53 -9.39
N MET A 33 12.93 6.81 -8.74
CA MET A 33 11.67 7.03 -9.43
C MET A 33 11.73 8.33 -10.24
N PRO A 34 11.39 8.31 -11.53
CA PRO A 34 11.47 9.49 -12.37
C PRO A 34 10.35 10.48 -12.03
N GLY A 35 10.64 11.77 -12.22
CA GLY A 35 9.65 12.83 -12.06
C GLY A 35 9.36 13.20 -10.60
N ASP A 36 8.19 13.78 -10.39
CA ASP A 36 7.80 14.35 -9.11
C ASP A 36 7.19 13.28 -8.17
N ARG A 37 7.59 13.32 -6.90
CA ARG A 37 7.16 12.34 -5.88
C ARG A 37 5.68 12.44 -5.56
N ARG A 38 5.12 13.65 -5.56
CA ARG A 38 3.70 13.89 -5.30
C ARG A 38 2.83 13.22 -6.36
N THR A 39 3.29 13.24 -7.61
CA THR A 39 2.64 12.55 -8.73
C THR A 39 2.50 11.05 -8.45
N TRP A 40 3.57 10.39 -7.99
CA TRP A 40 3.53 8.96 -7.64
C TRP A 40 2.62 8.67 -6.45
N THR A 41 2.64 9.52 -5.43
CA THR A 41 1.75 9.43 -4.26
C THR A 41 0.27 9.52 -4.67
N TYR A 42 -0.09 10.44 -5.55
CA TYR A 42 -1.48 10.52 -6.03
C TYR A 42 -1.84 9.37 -6.97
N ALA A 43 -0.92 8.94 -7.84
CA ALA A 43 -1.14 7.79 -8.70
C ALA A 43 -1.41 6.51 -7.90
N SER A 44 -0.64 6.26 -6.83
CA SER A 44 -0.90 5.12 -5.94
C SER A 44 -2.22 5.30 -5.18
N GLY A 45 -2.54 6.50 -4.70
CA GLY A 45 -3.83 6.79 -4.04
C GLY A 45 -5.05 6.53 -4.95
N VAL A 46 -4.99 6.89 -6.24
CA VAL A 46 -6.02 6.54 -7.22
C VAL A 46 -6.10 5.03 -7.39
N ALA A 47 -4.97 4.34 -7.56
CA ALA A 47 -4.93 2.89 -7.73
C ALA A 47 -5.53 2.15 -6.53
N GLU A 48 -5.24 2.58 -5.30
CA GLU A 48 -5.84 2.04 -4.08
C GLU A 48 -7.36 2.25 -4.05
N GLY A 49 -7.84 3.43 -4.45
CA GLY A 49 -9.27 3.73 -4.55
C GLY A 49 -9.99 2.82 -5.54
N VAL A 50 -9.38 2.59 -6.71
CA VAL A 50 -9.90 1.64 -7.71
C VAL A 50 -9.93 0.21 -7.15
N VAL A 51 -8.86 -0.24 -6.50
CA VAL A 51 -8.81 -1.56 -5.85
C VAL A 51 -9.91 -1.70 -4.79
N ALA A 52 -10.14 -0.67 -3.96
CA ALA A 52 -11.19 -0.66 -2.97
C ALA A 52 -12.59 -0.85 -3.60
N ALA A 53 -12.88 -0.09 -4.67
CA ALA A 53 -14.13 -0.19 -5.41
C ALA A 53 -14.32 -1.58 -6.04
N LEU A 54 -13.26 -2.13 -6.64
CA LEU A 54 -13.30 -3.47 -7.25
C LEU A 54 -13.57 -4.57 -6.21
N ILE A 55 -13.00 -4.49 -5.01
CA ILE A 55 -13.20 -5.47 -3.93
C ILE A 55 -14.61 -5.34 -3.32
N ALA A 56 -15.12 -4.12 -3.21
CA ALA A 56 -16.44 -3.83 -2.64
C ALA A 56 -17.56 -4.44 -3.49
N ASN A 57 -17.48 -4.35 -4.83
CA ASN A 57 -18.45 -4.96 -5.73
C ASN A 57 -18.21 -6.49 -5.85
N PRO A 58 -19.21 -7.34 -5.53
CA PRO A 58 -19.11 -8.80 -5.65
C PRO A 58 -18.69 -9.29 -7.04
N GLU A 59 -19.15 -8.65 -8.11
CA GLU A 59 -18.91 -9.07 -9.50
C GLU A 59 -17.46 -8.84 -9.93
N THR A 60 -16.82 -7.80 -9.42
CA THR A 60 -15.43 -7.44 -9.76
C THR A 60 -14.41 -7.86 -8.71
N ARG A 61 -14.85 -8.49 -7.61
CA ARG A 61 -13.99 -8.79 -6.45
C ARG A 61 -12.77 -9.61 -6.80
N LYS A 62 -12.92 -10.54 -7.73
CA LYS A 62 -11.81 -11.37 -8.21
C LYS A 62 -10.73 -10.55 -8.92
N LEU A 63 -11.14 -9.59 -9.75
CA LEU A 63 -10.23 -8.63 -10.35
C LEU A 63 -9.60 -7.75 -9.26
N GLY A 64 -10.39 -7.25 -8.32
CA GLY A 64 -9.92 -6.45 -7.19
C GLY A 64 -8.84 -7.13 -6.35
N GLY A 65 -9.00 -8.42 -6.04
CA GLY A 65 -7.98 -9.22 -5.34
C GLY A 65 -6.66 -9.35 -6.11
N ARG A 66 -6.72 -9.53 -7.43
CA ARG A 66 -5.51 -9.59 -8.29
C ARG A 66 -4.83 -8.23 -8.38
N SER A 67 -5.61 -7.16 -8.59
CA SER A 67 -5.12 -5.79 -8.64
C SER A 67 -4.50 -5.37 -7.30
N ALA A 68 -5.08 -5.77 -6.18
CA ALA A 68 -4.51 -5.54 -4.85
C ALA A 68 -3.13 -6.18 -4.68
N VAL A 69 -2.94 -7.42 -5.14
CA VAL A 69 -1.61 -8.07 -5.10
C VAL A 69 -0.61 -7.31 -5.96
N ALA A 70 -0.98 -6.95 -7.20
CA ALA A 70 -0.12 -6.20 -8.10
C ALA A 70 0.26 -4.82 -7.52
N LEU A 71 -0.70 -4.11 -6.94
CA LEU A 71 -0.48 -2.81 -6.31
C LEU A 71 0.44 -2.93 -5.08
N LEU A 72 0.19 -3.91 -4.20
CA LEU A 72 1.02 -4.16 -3.02
C LEU A 72 2.46 -4.51 -3.41
N LEU A 73 2.68 -5.22 -4.51
CA LEU A 73 4.01 -5.47 -5.06
C LEU A 73 4.65 -4.17 -5.59
N ALA A 74 3.88 -3.36 -6.32
CA ALA A 74 4.37 -2.11 -6.90
C ALA A 74 4.78 -1.07 -5.85
N VAL A 75 4.09 -0.99 -4.71
CA VAL A 75 4.44 -0.06 -3.62
C VAL A 75 5.46 -0.63 -2.64
N TRP A 76 5.79 -1.92 -2.74
CA TRP A 76 6.73 -2.58 -1.82
C TRP A 76 8.12 -1.91 -1.77
N PRO A 77 8.72 -1.45 -2.90
CA PRO A 77 9.97 -0.70 -2.88
C PRO A 77 9.94 0.55 -1.98
N ALA A 78 8.80 1.25 -1.89
CA ALA A 78 8.67 2.41 -1.00
C ALA A 78 8.75 2.01 0.49
N ASN A 79 8.26 0.81 0.84
CA ASN A 79 8.40 0.30 2.20
C ASN A 79 9.85 -0.13 2.52
N PHE A 80 10.60 -0.63 1.54
CA PHE A 80 12.04 -0.85 1.70
C PHE A 80 12.79 0.46 1.92
N GLU A 81 12.44 1.50 1.17
CA GLU A 81 13.02 2.83 1.32
C GLU A 81 12.72 3.42 2.70
N MET A 82 11.48 3.30 3.19
CA MET A 82 11.10 3.66 4.56
C MET A 82 11.95 2.92 5.62
N ALA A 83 12.14 1.60 5.45
CA ALA A 83 12.96 0.81 6.35
C ALA A 83 14.43 1.24 6.32
N ARG A 84 14.99 1.48 5.13
CA ARG A 84 16.35 2.00 4.94
C ARG A 84 16.54 3.33 5.65
N GLN A 85 15.62 4.29 5.47
CA GLN A 85 15.67 5.59 6.15
C GLN A 85 15.52 5.45 7.67
N ALA A 86 14.65 4.55 8.15
CA ALA A 86 14.46 4.32 9.58
C ALA A 86 15.71 3.75 10.24
N LEU A 87 16.40 2.81 9.58
CA LEU A 87 17.64 2.19 10.06
C LEU A 87 18.83 3.16 10.10
N GLN A 88 18.82 4.21 9.27
CA GLN A 88 19.84 5.25 9.26
C GLN A 88 19.61 6.35 10.31
N GLY A 89 18.38 6.48 10.81
CA GLY A 89 18.02 7.48 11.81
C GLY A 89 17.94 6.90 13.22
N ASP A 90 17.63 7.79 14.17
CA ASP A 90 17.43 7.42 15.57
C ASP A 90 16.01 6.92 15.85
N GLY A 91 15.89 6.07 16.87
CA GLY A 91 14.61 5.59 17.39
C GLY A 91 14.32 4.13 17.08
N LYS A 92 14.66 3.25 18.02
CA LYS A 92 14.45 1.79 17.94
C LYS A 92 13.02 1.40 17.56
N LYS A 93 12.02 2.12 18.06
CA LYS A 93 10.60 1.86 17.72
C LYS A 93 10.34 2.00 16.23
N ARG A 94 10.81 3.09 15.61
CA ARG A 94 10.63 3.34 14.17
C ARG A 94 11.36 2.30 13.32
N GLN A 95 12.58 1.94 13.73
CA GLN A 95 13.37 0.88 13.09
C GLN A 95 12.62 -0.45 13.10
N ILE A 96 12.19 -0.91 14.29
CA ILE A 96 11.47 -2.18 14.46
C ILE A 96 10.19 -2.19 13.63
N ILE A 97 9.35 -1.15 13.73
CA ILE A 97 8.08 -1.08 12.99
C ILE A 97 8.31 -1.12 11.47
N SER A 98 9.29 -0.36 10.97
CA SER A 98 9.54 -0.27 9.53
C SER A 98 10.08 -1.59 8.96
N VAL A 99 10.95 -2.29 9.72
CA VAL A 99 11.45 -3.61 9.32
C VAL A 99 10.36 -4.67 9.38
N LEU A 100 9.55 -4.71 10.45
CA LEU A 100 8.44 -5.66 10.59
C LEU A 100 7.37 -5.49 9.51
N ARG A 101 7.17 -4.27 9.00
CA ARG A 101 6.22 -4.03 7.90
C ARG A 101 6.55 -4.82 6.63
N LEU A 102 7.82 -5.07 6.35
CA LEU A 102 8.25 -5.78 5.14
C LEU A 102 7.70 -7.22 5.07
N PRO A 103 7.95 -8.12 6.05
CA PRO A 103 7.38 -9.46 6.03
C PRO A 103 5.88 -9.46 6.29
N LEU A 104 5.34 -8.50 7.05
CA LEU A 104 3.89 -8.39 7.30
C LEU A 104 3.09 -8.06 6.04
N GLN A 105 3.74 -7.56 4.99
CA GLN A 105 3.08 -7.33 3.70
C GLN A 105 2.71 -8.65 2.99
N LEU A 106 3.43 -9.75 3.24
CA LEU A 106 3.16 -11.04 2.62
C LEU A 106 1.79 -11.61 3.04
N PRO A 107 1.41 -11.65 4.34
CA PRO A 107 0.04 -11.98 4.75
C PRO A 107 -1.04 -11.15 4.07
N LEU A 108 -0.81 -9.84 3.89
CA LEU A 108 -1.77 -8.96 3.20
C LEU A 108 -1.92 -9.33 1.73
N MET A 109 -0.81 -9.58 1.02
CA MET A 109 -0.84 -10.06 -0.35
C MET A 109 -1.52 -11.42 -0.46
N MET A 110 -1.27 -12.35 0.46
CA MET A 110 -1.94 -13.66 0.47
C MET A 110 -3.45 -13.54 0.73
N ALA A 111 -3.87 -12.63 1.60
CA ALA A 111 -5.28 -12.35 1.85
C ALA A 111 -5.98 -11.75 0.63
N ALA A 112 -5.30 -10.87 -0.12
CA ALA A 112 -5.77 -10.32 -1.38
C ALA A 112 -5.83 -11.39 -2.49
N ALA A 113 -4.80 -12.23 -2.59
CA ALA A 113 -4.73 -13.33 -3.55
C ALA A 113 -5.88 -14.33 -3.38
N LYS A 114 -6.33 -14.58 -2.14
CA LYS A 114 -7.52 -15.40 -1.86
C LYS A 114 -8.82 -14.81 -2.42
N LEU A 115 -8.94 -13.47 -2.50
CA LEU A 115 -10.08 -12.83 -3.16
C LEU A 115 -9.99 -12.94 -4.69
N GLY A 116 -8.78 -13.09 -5.23
CA GLY A 116 -8.49 -13.16 -6.67
C GLY A 116 -8.56 -14.56 -7.31
N LYS A 117 -8.85 -15.59 -6.52
CA LYS A 117 -9.11 -16.97 -6.96
C LYS A 117 -10.59 -17.15 -7.29
#